data_AF-A0A7C8YDA4-F1
#
_entry.id   AF-A0A7C8YDA4-F1
#
_cell.length_a   1.000
_cell.length_b   1.000
_cell.length_c   1.000
_cell.angle_alpha   90.00
_cell.angle_beta   90.00
_cell.angle_gamma   90.00
#
_symmetry.space_group_name_H-M   'P 1'
#
loop_
_entity.id
_entity.type
_entity.pdbx_description
1 polymer ?
#
loop_
_entity_poly.entity_id
_entity_poly.type
_entity_poly.pdbx_seq_one_letter_code
_entity_poly.pdbx_strand_id
1 'polypeptide(L)'
;LQNHYPGRLTVAFLYNPPKIFEAFWKVIKYFLNPTTSKNTQFVYPKNKESVELMKSYFDMENLPKAFGGNATLEYNHEEFSKLMAEDEKKAAKFWGFDE
;
A
#
# COMPACT_ATOMS: atom_id res chain seq x y z
N LEU A 1 -2.95 -12.81 -7.93
CA LEU A 1 -3.32 -12.31 -6.58
C LEU A 1 -4.60 -12.96 -6.06
N GLN A 2 -5.76 -12.80 -6.71
CA GLN A 2 -7.06 -13.24 -6.16
C GLN A 2 -7.14 -14.74 -5.82
N ASN A 3 -6.54 -15.61 -6.64
CA ASN A 3 -6.61 -17.07 -6.46
C ASN A 3 -5.39 -17.67 -5.74
N HIS A 4 -4.33 -16.89 -5.52
CA HIS A 4 -3.05 -17.40 -5.00
C HIS A 4 -2.61 -16.69 -3.70
N TYR A 5 -3.17 -15.53 -3.39
CA TYR A 5 -2.94 -14.78 -2.16
C TYR A 5 -4.27 -14.21 -1.60
N PRO A 6 -5.29 -15.06 -1.40
CA PRO A 6 -6.61 -14.60 -0.96
C PRO A 6 -6.53 -13.99 0.45
N GLY A 7 -7.31 -12.93 0.69
CA GLY A 7 -7.49 -12.33 2.03
C GLY A 7 -6.28 -11.57 2.60
N ARG A 8 -5.16 -11.43 1.86
CA ARG A 8 -3.97 -10.71 2.36
C ARG A 8 -4.05 -9.19 2.26
N LEU A 9 -4.91 -8.67 1.38
CA LEU A 9 -5.07 -7.23 1.19
C LEU A 9 -6.10 -6.68 2.18
N THR A 10 -5.64 -6.05 3.26
CA THR A 10 -6.52 -5.41 4.26
C THR A 10 -7.09 -4.08 3.78
N VAL A 11 -6.27 -3.22 3.17
CA VAL A 11 -6.68 -1.93 2.61
C VAL A 11 -5.76 -1.53 1.46
N ALA A 12 -6.31 -0.90 0.43
CA ALA A 12 -5.58 -0.31 -0.69
C ALA A 12 -5.98 1.16 -0.83
N PHE A 13 -5.01 2.06 -0.75
CA PHE A 13 -5.23 3.49 -0.94
C PHE A 13 -4.84 3.92 -2.35
N LEU A 14 -5.82 4.42 -3.10
CA LEU A 14 -5.60 5.11 -4.37
C LEU A 14 -5.43 6.59 -4.07
N TYR A 15 -4.17 7.04 -4.01
CA TYR A 15 -3.82 8.40 -3.60
C TYR A 15 -3.82 9.38 -4.78
N ASN A 16 -4.60 10.46 -4.63
CA ASN A 16 -4.81 11.54 -5.58
C ASN A 16 -5.04 11.08 -7.05
N PRO A 17 -5.85 10.05 -7.34
CA PRO A 17 -6.08 9.60 -8.70
C PRO A 17 -6.91 10.63 -9.48
N PRO A 18 -6.82 10.68 -10.82
CA PRO A 18 -7.77 11.45 -11.62
C PRO A 18 -9.20 10.96 -11.36
N LYS A 19 -10.17 11.88 -11.20
CA LYS A 19 -11.57 11.52 -10.84
C LYS A 19 -12.23 10.48 -11.75
N ILE A 20 -11.80 10.38 -13.01
CA ILE A 20 -12.29 9.37 -13.95
C ILE A 20 -12.05 7.93 -13.44
N PHE A 21 -11.03 7.70 -12.61
CA PHE A 21 -10.75 6.38 -12.02
C PHE A 21 -11.86 5.90 -11.10
N GLU A 22 -12.57 6.78 -10.39
CA GLU A 22 -13.74 6.36 -9.59
C GLU A 22 -14.87 5.84 -10.48
N ALA A 23 -15.07 6.46 -11.63
CA ALA A 23 -16.08 6.01 -12.59
C ALA A 23 -15.72 4.63 -13.16
N PHE A 24 -14.45 4.43 -13.57
CA PHE A 24 -13.98 3.11 -14.02
C PHE A 24 -14.02 2.06 -12.91
N TRP A 25 -13.71 2.43 -11.67
CA TRP A 25 -13.73 1.51 -10.54
C TRP A 25 -15.10 0.90 -10.29
N LYS A 26 -16.18 1.67 -10.52
CA LYS A 26 -17.55 1.14 -10.43
C LYS A 26 -17.82 -0.01 -11.40
N VAL A 27 -17.12 -0.07 -12.53
CA VAL A 27 -17.19 -1.16 -13.51
C VAL A 27 -16.23 -2.29 -13.14
N ILE A 28 -14.98 -1.96 -12.82
CA ILE A 28 -13.92 -2.94 -12.53
C ILE A 28 -14.23 -3.78 -11.29
N LYS A 29 -14.87 -3.18 -10.27
CA LYS A 29 -15.16 -3.89 -9.01
C LYS A 29 -16.00 -5.16 -9.17
N TYR A 30 -16.78 -5.29 -10.25
CA TYR A 30 -17.56 -6.50 -10.53
C TYR A 30 -16.70 -7.72 -10.88
N PHE A 31 -15.45 -7.49 -11.31
CA PHE A 31 -14.48 -8.54 -11.62
C PHE A 31 -13.55 -8.86 -10.43
N LEU A 32 -13.73 -8.17 -9.30
CA LEU A 32 -12.95 -8.36 -8.08
C LEU A 32 -13.78 -9.11 -7.04
N ASN A 33 -13.11 -9.96 -6.26
CA ASN A 33 -13.73 -10.57 -5.10
C ASN A 33 -14.33 -9.49 -4.17
N PRO A 34 -15.50 -9.72 -3.56
CA PRO A 34 -16.20 -8.71 -2.75
C PRO A 34 -15.32 -8.08 -1.66
N THR A 35 -14.45 -8.87 -1.03
CA THR A 35 -13.49 -8.41 -0.02
C THR A 35 -12.48 -7.41 -0.59
N THR A 36 -11.94 -7.66 -1.79
CA THR A 36 -10.98 -6.76 -2.45
C THR A 36 -11.63 -5.43 -2.83
N SER A 37 -12.86 -5.46 -3.33
CA SER A 37 -13.60 -4.25 -3.71
C SER A 37 -13.90 -3.32 -2.52
N LYS A 38 -14.19 -3.90 -1.34
CA LYS A 38 -14.49 -3.15 -0.11
C LYS A 38 -13.25 -2.52 0.52
N ASN A 39 -12.08 -3.09 0.26
CA ASN A 39 -10.83 -2.68 0.87
C ASN A 39 -10.14 -1.55 0.11
N THR A 40 -10.73 -1.01 -0.96
CA THR A 40 -10.13 0.07 -1.76
C THR A 40 -10.68 1.42 -1.35
N GLN A 41 -9.79 2.35 -1.02
CA GLN A 41 -10.10 3.71 -0.59
C GLN A 41 -9.52 4.73 -1.56
N PHE A 42 -10.36 5.66 -2.01
CA PHE A 42 -9.93 6.81 -2.81
C PHE A 42 -9.57 7.96 -1.88
N VAL A 43 -8.34 8.46 -1.97
CA VAL A 43 -7.81 9.51 -1.10
C VAL A 43 -7.48 10.73 -1.94
N TYR A 44 -8.01 11.88 -1.55
CA TYR A 44 -7.70 13.15 -2.20
C TYR A 44 -7.10 14.13 -1.17
N PRO A 45 -5.89 14.67 -1.41
CA PRO A 45 -5.18 15.51 -0.44
C PRO A 45 -5.90 16.83 -0.12
N LYS A 46 -6.83 17.27 -0.99
CA LYS A 46 -7.64 18.47 -0.78
C LYS A 46 -8.92 18.20 0.02
N ASN A 47 -9.25 16.93 0.28
CA ASN A 47 -10.40 16.52 1.07
C ASN A 47 -9.96 16.24 2.52
N LYS A 48 -10.58 16.90 3.50
CA LYS A 48 -10.24 16.77 4.93
C LYS A 48 -10.45 15.36 5.46
N GLU A 49 -11.53 14.69 5.06
CA GLU A 49 -11.84 13.32 5.48
C GLU A 49 -10.81 12.33 4.93
N SER A 50 -10.39 12.51 3.68
CA SER A 50 -9.32 11.70 3.08
C SER A 50 -7.98 11.87 3.80
N VAL A 51 -7.66 13.08 4.24
CA VAL A 51 -6.43 13.35 5.01
C VAL A 51 -6.51 12.71 6.40
N GLU A 52 -7.66 12.80 7.07
CA GLU A 52 -7.86 12.18 8.38
C GLU A 52 -7.80 10.65 8.30
N LEU A 53 -8.36 10.07 7.24
CA LEU A 53 -8.24 8.64 6.96
C LEU A 53 -6.78 8.22 6.78
N MET A 54 -5.96 9.00 6.05
CA MET A 54 -4.54 8.67 5.93
C MET A 54 -3.82 8.68 7.29
N LYS A 55 -4.11 9.68 8.14
CA LYS A 55 -3.53 9.77 9.49
C LYS A 55 -3.92 8.63 10.42
N SER A 56 -5.12 8.09 10.27
CA SER A 56 -5.57 6.97 11.10
C SER A 56 -4.90 5.64 10.74
N TYR A 57 -4.38 5.51 9.51
CA TYR A 57 -3.74 4.28 9.01
C TYR A 57 -2.22 4.36 8.95
N PHE A 58 -1.65 5.55 8.81
CA PHE A 58 -0.22 5.74 8.62
C PHE A 58 0.37 6.69 9.65
N ASP A 59 1.56 6.36 10.13
CA ASP A 59 2.41 7.32 10.84
C ASP A 59 2.91 8.37 9.84
N MET A 60 2.52 9.62 10.06
CA MET A 60 2.82 10.73 9.16
C MET A 60 4.30 11.06 9.11
N GLU A 61 5.08 10.77 10.16
CA GLU A 61 6.53 11.01 10.16
C GLU A 61 7.28 10.03 9.26
N ASN A 62 6.73 8.83 9.09
CA ASN A 62 7.30 7.77 8.25
C ASN A 62 6.68 7.69 6.84
N LEU A 63 5.52 8.32 6.62
CA LEU A 63 4.87 8.35 5.32
C LEU A 63 5.61 9.32 4.37
N PRO A 64 5.95 8.92 3.13
CA PRO A 64 6.60 9.79 2.17
C PRO A 64 5.79 11.06 1.84
N LYS A 65 6.49 12.17 1.60
CA LYS A 65 5.87 13.45 1.16
C LYS A 65 5.01 13.32 -0.09
N ALA A 66 5.35 12.42 -1.01
CA ALA A 66 4.56 12.13 -2.21
C ALA A 66 3.12 11.66 -1.89
N PHE A 67 2.90 11.11 -0.70
CA PHE A 67 1.60 10.68 -0.19
C PHE A 67 1.04 11.61 0.91
N GLY A 68 1.64 12.79 1.09
CA GLY A 68 1.20 13.80 2.05
C GLY A 68 1.74 13.61 3.48
N GLY A 69 2.74 12.75 3.67
CA GLY A 69 3.46 12.62 4.94
C GLY A 69 4.66 13.58 5.07
N ASN A 70 5.44 13.38 6.13
CA ASN A 70 6.56 14.24 6.51
C ASN A 70 7.93 13.60 6.22
N ALA A 71 7.98 12.31 5.88
CA ALA A 71 9.24 11.62 5.65
C ALA A 71 10.04 12.27 4.52
N THR A 72 11.30 12.56 4.82
CA THR A 72 12.28 13.15 3.90
C THR A 72 13.14 12.11 3.18
N LEU A 73 13.06 10.85 3.60
CA LEU A 73 13.85 9.77 3.01
C LEU A 73 13.44 9.56 1.56
N GLU A 74 14.39 9.76 0.65
CA GLU A 74 14.22 9.43 -0.75
C GLU A 74 14.57 7.96 -0.99
N TYR A 75 13.91 7.35 -1.96
CA TYR A 75 14.18 5.96 -2.30
C TYR A 75 15.60 5.79 -2.87
N ASN A 76 16.44 5.05 -2.17
CA ASN A 76 17.74 4.60 -2.65
C ASN A 76 17.69 3.11 -3.00
N HIS A 77 17.84 2.79 -4.30
CA HIS A 77 17.73 1.42 -4.77
C HIS A 77 18.82 0.48 -4.23
N GLU A 78 20.07 0.95 -4.12
CA GLU A 78 21.17 0.12 -3.65
C GLU A 78 21.05 -0.20 -2.16
N GLU A 79 20.71 0.80 -1.36
CA GLU A 79 20.50 0.64 0.08
C GLU A 79 19.30 -0.28 0.36
N PHE A 80 18.18 -0.03 -0.32
CA PHE A 80 16.99 -0.86 -0.21
C PHE A 80 17.26 -2.32 -0.59
N SER A 81 17.96 -2.55 -1.70
CA SER A 81 18.28 -3.91 -2.17
C SER A 81 19.16 -4.68 -1.17
N LYS A 82 20.10 -3.99 -0.51
CA LYS A 82 20.92 -4.61 0.55
C LYS A 82 20.06 -5.02 1.75
N LEU A 83 19.19 -4.14 2.23
CA LEU A 83 18.28 -4.43 3.34
C LEU A 83 17.37 -5.63 3.02
N MET A 84 16.82 -5.68 1.79
CA MET A 84 15.99 -6.81 1.35
C MET A 84 16.75 -8.14 1.36
N ALA A 85 18.00 -8.16 0.89
CA ALA A 85 18.83 -9.37 0.90
C ALA A 85 19.20 -9.82 2.32
N GLU A 86 19.41 -8.87 3.25
CA GLU A 86 19.64 -9.19 4.66
C GLU A 86 18.39 -9.76 5.34
N ASP A 87 17.22 -9.20 5.05
CA ASP A 87 15.94 -9.69 5.58
C ASP A 87 15.57 -11.06 5.01
N GLU A 88 15.92 -11.33 3.74
CA GLU A 88 15.77 -12.67 3.14
C GLU A 88 16.59 -13.71 3.92
N LYS A 89 17.85 -13.41 4.26
CA LYS A 89 18.68 -14.30 5.11
C LYS A 89 18.08 -14.51 6.49
N LYS A 90 17.56 -13.45 7.12
CA LYS A 90 16.90 -13.57 8.44
C LYS A 90 15.65 -14.44 8.34
N ALA A 91 14.85 -14.28 7.29
CA ALA A 91 13.64 -15.06 7.06
C ALA A 91 13.97 -16.54 6.79
N ALA A 92 14.96 -16.83 5.94
CA ALA A 92 15.41 -18.19 5.66
C ALA A 92 15.86 -18.90 6.95
N LYS A 93 16.63 -18.19 7.80
CA LYS A 93 17.04 -18.68 9.11
C LYS A 93 15.87 -18.96 10.05
N PHE A 94 14.90 -18.05 10.09
CA PHE A 94 13.72 -18.21 10.93
C PHE A 94 12.88 -19.43 10.52
N TRP A 95 12.76 -19.69 9.22
CA TRP A 95 11.97 -20.81 8.68
C TRP A 95 12.76 -22.11 8.50
N GLY A 96 14.05 -22.13 8.80
CA GLY A 96 14.91 -23.32 8.72
C GLY A 96 15.24 -23.75 7.28
N PHE A 97 15.24 -22.81 6.33
CA PHE A 97 15.64 -23.06 4.94
C PHE A 97 17.15 -22.90 4.70
N ASP A 98 17.93 -22.72 5.77
CA ASP A 98 19.37 -22.48 5.73
C ASP A 98 20.22 -23.77 5.66
N GLU A 99 19.59 -24.95 5.55
CA GLU A 99 20.27 -26.25 5.31
C GLU A 99 20.45 -26.56 3.82
#